data_AF-A0A2V7V957-F1
#
_entry.id   AF-A0A2V7V957-F1
#
_cell.length_a   1.000
_cell.length_b   1.000
_cell.length_c   1.000
_cell.angle_alpha   90.00
_cell.angle_beta   90.00
_cell.angle_gamma   90.00
#
_symmetry.space_group_name_H-M   'P 1'
#
loop_
_entity.id
_entity.type
_entity.pdbx_description
1 polymer ?
#
loop_
_entity_poly.entity_id
_entity_poly.type
_entity_poly.pdbx_seq_one_letter_code
_entity_poly.pdbx_strand_id
1 'polypeptide(L)'
;MIRSSSLLRRAARAALALAVFGPAAAFTQQRDLTLDDLYDPEKKVDFEGNPPRGLVWIDDRHYLWPKTDPREHTTELLEVEAVTGRSEPLFDVAKVESTLAGLEGVTADEAKRIARQRSFTFNEKRTALLLTIKDDLYHYDLLTHRAVRLTRSPGAEEEASLSPDGSLAAFVREGN
;
A
#
# COMPACT_ATOMS: atom_id res chain seq x y z
N MET A 1 69.06 -6.38 46.65
CA MET A 1 70.26 -7.23 46.64
C MET A 1 70.05 -8.34 45.62
N ILE A 2 70.79 -8.26 44.50
CA ILE A 2 71.32 -9.36 43.65
C ILE A 2 70.33 -10.36 42.98
N ARG A 3 70.19 -10.16 41.66
CA ARG A 3 69.97 -11.06 40.51
C ARG A 3 69.74 -12.57 40.78
N SER A 4 68.78 -13.15 40.06
CA SER A 4 69.08 -14.36 39.26
C SER A 4 68.13 -14.56 38.08
N SER A 5 68.76 -14.65 36.92
CA SER A 5 68.28 -15.00 35.59
C SER A 5 67.94 -16.48 35.46
N SER A 6 66.88 -16.80 34.71
CA SER A 6 66.98 -17.81 33.65
C SER A 6 65.75 -17.76 32.75
N LEU A 7 65.85 -16.92 31.71
CA LEU A 7 65.19 -17.19 30.44
C LEU A 7 65.63 -18.57 29.95
N LEU A 8 64.79 -19.21 29.14
CA LEU A 8 65.04 -20.46 28.39
C LEU A 8 64.93 -21.75 29.20
N ARG A 9 63.70 -22.24 29.40
CA ARG A 9 63.45 -23.68 29.46
C ARG A 9 62.16 -24.04 28.73
N ARG A 10 62.39 -24.79 27.63
CA ARG A 10 61.54 -25.86 27.09
C ARG A 10 60.45 -25.44 26.10
N ALA A 11 60.86 -25.50 24.84
CA ALA A 11 60.01 -25.82 23.70
C ALA A 11 59.22 -27.13 23.92
N ALA A 12 58.17 -27.27 23.10
CA ALA A 12 57.33 -28.43 22.83
C ALA A 12 56.07 -28.58 23.70
N ARG A 13 54.93 -28.16 23.14
CA ARG A 13 53.80 -29.04 22.80
C ARG A 13 52.82 -28.32 21.88
N ALA A 14 52.76 -28.78 20.65
CA ALA A 14 51.77 -28.45 19.65
C ALA A 14 50.43 -29.13 19.98
N ALA A 15 49.31 -28.47 19.68
CA ALA A 15 48.12 -29.08 19.08
C ALA A 15 47.09 -28.00 18.74
N LEU A 16 47.21 -27.54 17.51
CA LEU A 16 46.18 -27.06 16.59
C LEU A 16 44.75 -27.56 16.93
N ALA A 17 43.84 -26.65 17.27
CA ALA A 17 42.40 -26.86 17.15
C ALA A 17 41.86 -25.82 16.15
N LEU A 18 42.18 -26.04 14.87
CA LEU A 18 41.46 -25.40 13.77
C LEU A 18 40.09 -26.11 13.71
N ALA A 19 39.09 -25.54 14.39
CA ALA A 19 37.72 -25.99 14.23
C ALA A 19 37.29 -25.73 12.78
N VAL A 20 37.03 -26.84 12.09
CA VAL A 20 36.59 -26.93 10.71
C VAL A 20 35.32 -26.09 10.51
N PHE A 21 35.48 -24.86 10.03
CA PHE A 21 34.44 -24.21 9.24
C PHE A 21 34.51 -24.82 7.83
N GLY A 22 33.99 -26.04 7.70
CA GLY A 22 33.66 -26.57 6.38
C GLY A 22 32.56 -25.68 5.79
N PRO A 23 32.63 -25.29 4.51
CA PRO A 23 31.51 -24.63 3.87
C PRO A 23 30.33 -25.60 3.97
N ALA A 24 29.28 -25.21 4.68
CA ALA A 24 27.98 -25.84 4.52
C ALA A 24 27.64 -25.64 3.05
N ALA A 25 27.90 -26.66 2.23
CA ALA A 25 27.33 -26.74 0.90
C ALA A 25 25.83 -26.72 1.13
N ALA A 26 25.22 -25.55 0.92
CA ALA A 26 23.79 -25.47 0.71
C ALA A 26 23.54 -26.27 -0.57
N PHE A 27 23.25 -27.56 -0.41
CA PHE A 27 22.63 -28.32 -1.47
C PHE A 27 21.30 -27.62 -1.72
N THR A 28 21.24 -26.87 -2.81
CA THR A 28 19.97 -26.47 -3.40
C THR A 28 19.25 -27.79 -3.66
N GLN A 29 18.16 -28.04 -2.94
CA GLN A 29 17.34 -29.21 -3.21
C GLN A 29 16.57 -28.90 -4.48
N GLN A 30 17.18 -29.23 -5.62
CA GLN A 30 16.55 -29.11 -6.92
C GLN A 30 15.52 -30.23 -7.05
N ARG A 31 14.31 -29.97 -6.55
CA ARG A 31 13.15 -30.84 -6.74
C ARG A 31 12.59 -30.61 -8.15
N ASP A 32 12.22 -31.68 -8.83
CA ASP A 32 11.52 -31.56 -10.10
C ASP A 32 10.14 -30.96 -9.89
N LEU A 33 9.74 -30.07 -10.81
CA LEU A 33 8.40 -29.50 -10.86
C LEU A 33 7.43 -30.57 -11.37
N THR A 34 6.38 -30.84 -10.61
CA THR A 34 5.34 -31.80 -10.98
C THR A 34 4.11 -31.09 -11.55
N LEU A 35 3.20 -31.84 -12.19
CA LEU A 35 1.92 -31.27 -12.63
C LEU A 35 1.05 -30.86 -11.43
N ASP A 36 1.15 -31.56 -10.30
CA ASP A 36 0.40 -31.23 -9.09
C ASP A 36 0.86 -29.89 -8.50
N ASP A 37 2.16 -29.57 -8.58
CA ASP A 37 2.68 -28.26 -8.18
C ASP A 37 2.07 -27.09 -8.97
N LEU A 38 1.58 -27.36 -10.19
CA LEU A 38 1.00 -26.35 -11.08
C LEU A 38 -0.54 -26.32 -11.03
N TYR A 39 -1.17 -27.49 -10.89
CA TYR A 39 -2.61 -27.63 -11.15
C TYR A 39 -3.43 -28.20 -9.98
N ASP A 40 -2.81 -28.69 -8.90
CA ASP A 40 -3.58 -29.17 -7.74
C ASP A 40 -4.37 -28.00 -7.12
N PRO A 41 -5.69 -28.12 -6.93
CA PRO A 41 -6.53 -27.00 -6.49
C PRO A 41 -6.21 -26.51 -5.06
N GLU A 42 -5.60 -27.35 -4.23
CA GLU A 42 -5.30 -27.05 -2.82
C GLU A 42 -3.81 -26.95 -2.53
N LYS A 43 -2.99 -27.73 -3.23
CA LYS A 43 -1.55 -27.90 -2.97
C LYS A 43 -0.65 -27.28 -4.02
N LYS A 44 -1.20 -26.65 -5.07
CA LYS A 44 -0.37 -25.92 -6.04
C LYS A 44 0.51 -24.91 -5.32
N VAL A 45 1.71 -24.75 -5.85
CA VAL A 45 2.71 -23.85 -5.29
C VAL A 45 2.44 -22.44 -5.78
N ASP A 46 2.46 -21.49 -4.85
CA ASP A 46 2.37 -20.07 -5.19
C ASP A 46 3.73 -19.58 -5.69
N PHE A 47 3.88 -19.48 -7.01
CA PHE A 47 5.07 -18.94 -7.67
C PHE A 47 5.03 -17.41 -7.84
N GLU A 48 3.84 -16.82 -7.73
CA GLU A 48 3.63 -15.40 -8.01
C GLU A 48 3.70 -14.55 -6.73
N GLY A 49 3.41 -15.17 -5.58
CA GLY A 49 3.25 -14.46 -4.32
C GLY A 49 2.10 -13.46 -4.40
N ASN A 50 2.26 -12.33 -3.71
CA ASN A 50 1.28 -11.24 -3.75
C ASN A 50 1.97 -9.93 -4.15
N PRO A 51 2.27 -9.73 -5.45
CA PRO A 51 2.91 -8.50 -5.90
C PRO A 51 1.98 -7.31 -5.65
N PRO A 52 2.53 -6.10 -5.40
CA PRO A 52 1.74 -4.89 -5.35
C PRO A 52 0.93 -4.69 -6.63
N ARG A 53 -0.35 -4.35 -6.49
CA ARG A 53 -1.28 -4.10 -7.61
C ARG A 53 -1.84 -2.70 -7.51
N GLY A 54 -2.23 -2.15 -8.67
CA GLY A 54 -2.88 -0.83 -8.74
C GLY A 54 -1.95 0.34 -8.39
N LEU A 55 -0.64 0.18 -8.56
CA LEU A 55 0.31 1.27 -8.39
C LEU A 55 0.06 2.36 -9.45
N VAL A 56 0.00 3.61 -9.02
CA VAL A 56 -0.23 4.76 -9.92
C VAL A 56 0.74 5.88 -9.56
N TRP A 57 1.49 6.39 -10.54
CA TRP A 57 2.35 7.55 -10.34
C TRP A 57 1.54 8.81 -10.02
N ILE A 58 1.99 9.57 -9.03
CA ILE A 58 1.48 10.90 -8.69
C ILE A 58 2.37 11.95 -9.35
N ASP A 59 3.69 11.78 -9.23
CA ASP A 59 4.72 12.57 -9.90
C ASP A 59 5.96 11.69 -10.20
N ASP A 60 7.12 12.31 -10.46
CA ASP A 60 8.38 11.62 -10.78
C ASP A 60 9.04 10.92 -9.58
N ARG A 61 8.59 11.23 -8.36
CA ARG A 61 9.16 10.75 -7.10
C ARG A 61 8.17 10.01 -6.22
N HIS A 62 6.87 10.15 -6.47
CA HIS A 62 5.83 9.60 -5.61
C HIS A 62 4.85 8.77 -6.41
N TYR A 63 4.47 7.62 -5.86
CA TYR A 63 3.39 6.79 -6.39
C TYR A 63 2.41 6.40 -5.28
N LEU A 64 1.15 6.22 -5.68
CA LEU A 64 0.11 5.65 -4.86
C LEU A 64 0.27 4.13 -4.83
N TRP A 65 0.24 3.55 -3.63
CA TRP A 65 0.09 2.13 -3.39
C TRP A 65 -1.22 1.82 -2.66
N PRO A 66 -2.21 1.20 -3.35
CA PRO A 66 -3.39 0.63 -2.71
C PRO A 66 -3.05 -0.70 -2.02
N LYS A 67 -2.70 -0.63 -0.75
CA LYS A 67 -2.31 -1.79 0.04
C LYS A 67 -3.55 -2.45 0.64
N THR A 68 -3.96 -3.57 0.06
CA THR A 68 -5.10 -4.34 0.56
C THR A 68 -4.64 -5.41 1.54
N ASP A 69 -5.23 -5.43 2.74
CA ASP A 69 -5.12 -6.54 3.66
C ASP A 69 -6.16 -7.62 3.29
N PRO A 70 -5.75 -8.83 2.89
CA PRO A 70 -6.68 -9.87 2.47
C PRO A 70 -7.49 -10.47 3.63
N ARG A 71 -7.05 -10.34 4.89
CA ARG A 71 -7.75 -10.86 6.07
C ARG A 71 -8.78 -9.86 6.57
N GLU A 72 -8.38 -8.60 6.67
CA GLU A 72 -9.26 -7.52 7.14
C GLU A 72 -10.16 -6.96 6.03
N HIS A 73 -9.89 -7.33 4.77
CA HIS A 73 -10.58 -6.83 3.57
C HIS A 73 -10.57 -5.30 3.43
N THR A 74 -9.62 -4.63 4.07
CA THR A 74 -9.42 -3.18 4.04
C THR A 74 -8.34 -2.79 3.04
N THR A 75 -8.49 -1.62 2.42
CA THR A 75 -7.48 -1.03 1.53
C THR A 75 -6.99 0.28 2.15
N GLU A 76 -5.69 0.36 2.40
CA GLU A 76 -5.01 1.60 2.77
C GLU A 76 -4.39 2.22 1.51
N LEU A 77 -4.59 3.52 1.32
CA LEU A 77 -4.01 4.26 0.20
C LEU A 77 -2.77 4.99 0.69
N LEU A 78 -1.60 4.50 0.30
CA LEU A 78 -0.31 5.03 0.73
C LEU A 78 0.33 5.85 -0.40
N GLU A 79 0.84 7.03 -0.07
CA GLU A 79 1.81 7.72 -0.91
C GLU A 79 3.21 7.20 -0.56
N VAL A 80 3.97 6.80 -1.58
CA VAL A 80 5.29 6.21 -1.42
C VAL A 80 6.31 7.02 -2.19
N GLU A 81 7.36 7.45 -1.49
CA GLU A 81 8.53 8.07 -2.11
C GLU A 81 9.41 6.98 -2.74
N ALA A 82 9.59 7.07 -4.06
CA ALA A 82 10.11 6.00 -4.89
C ALA A 82 11.59 5.68 -4.67
N VAL A 83 12.40 6.66 -4.24
CA VAL A 83 13.84 6.48 -4.05
C VAL A 83 14.16 5.83 -2.69
N THR A 84 13.44 6.23 -1.67
CA THR A 84 13.67 5.86 -0.26
C THR A 84 12.73 4.76 0.22
N GLY A 85 11.60 4.56 -0.45
CA GLY A 85 10.54 3.65 -0.03
C GLY A 85 9.74 4.12 1.18
N ARG A 86 9.97 5.35 1.67
CA ARG A 86 9.16 5.91 2.76
C ARG A 86 7.72 6.03 2.30
N SER A 87 6.80 5.56 3.14
CA SER A 87 5.38 5.50 2.84
C SER A 87 4.60 6.20 3.94
N GLU A 88 3.58 6.96 3.56
CA GLU A 88 2.63 7.58 4.48
C GLU A 88 1.21 7.50 3.92
N PRO A 89 0.16 7.59 4.75
CA PRO A 89 -1.21 7.63 4.26
C PRO A 89 -1.42 8.81 3.31
N LEU A 90 -2.02 8.57 2.15
CA LEU A 90 -2.30 9.61 1.15
C LEU A 90 -3.26 10.68 1.70
N PHE A 91 -4.19 10.30 2.58
CA PHE A 91 -5.10 11.23 3.24
C PHE A 91 -5.61 10.68 4.59
N ASP A 92 -6.15 11.58 5.41
CA ASP A 92 -6.79 11.25 6.67
C ASP A 92 -8.24 10.75 6.44
N VAL A 93 -8.42 9.43 6.49
CA VAL A 93 -9.71 8.75 6.36
C VAL A 93 -10.71 9.20 7.42
N ALA A 94 -10.27 9.43 8.66
CA ALA A 94 -11.16 9.85 9.74
C ALA A 94 -11.68 11.27 9.50
N LYS A 95 -10.86 12.12 8.88
CA LYS A 95 -11.28 13.46 8.48
C LYS A 95 -12.28 13.47 7.34
N VAL A 96 -12.13 12.58 6.36
CA VAL A 96 -13.15 12.38 5.31
C VAL A 96 -14.46 11.92 5.94
N GLU A 97 -14.45 10.84 6.73
CA GLU A 97 -15.63 10.32 7.41
C GLU A 97 -16.35 11.39 8.24
N SER A 98 -15.61 12.14 9.07
CA SER A 98 -16.18 13.17 9.93
C SER A 98 -16.82 14.30 9.13
N THR A 99 -16.21 14.73 8.02
CA THR A 99 -16.80 15.77 7.17
C THR A 99 -18.07 15.25 6.49
N LEU A 100 -18.05 14.02 5.97
CA LEU A 100 -19.21 13.42 5.30
C LEU A 100 -20.38 13.19 6.25
N ALA A 101 -20.12 12.76 7.48
CA ALA A 101 -21.15 12.58 8.52
C ALA A 101 -21.84 13.91 8.92
N GLY A 102 -21.22 15.05 8.62
CA GLY A 102 -21.80 16.38 8.82
C GLY A 102 -22.67 16.87 7.65
N LEU A 103 -22.73 16.14 6.54
CA LEU A 103 -23.55 16.50 5.39
C LEU A 103 -25.02 16.15 5.64
N GLU A 104 -25.91 17.03 5.18
CA GLU A 104 -27.35 16.81 5.32
C GLU A 104 -27.79 15.50 4.67
N GLY A 105 -28.49 14.68 5.44
CA GLY A 105 -29.02 13.40 4.99
C GLY A 105 -28.00 12.25 4.94
N VAL A 106 -26.71 12.48 5.20
CA VAL A 106 -25.70 11.40 5.24
C VAL A 106 -25.67 10.77 6.62
N THR A 107 -25.79 9.44 6.69
CA THR A 107 -25.70 8.72 7.97
C THR A 107 -24.24 8.46 8.35
N ALA A 108 -23.97 8.20 9.63
CA ALA A 108 -22.62 7.85 10.08
C ALA A 108 -22.09 6.58 9.40
N ASP A 109 -22.94 5.56 9.22
CA ASP A 109 -22.56 4.32 8.53
C ASP A 109 -22.29 4.56 7.04
N GLU A 110 -23.07 5.42 6.38
CA GLU A 110 -22.85 5.81 4.99
C GLU A 110 -21.51 6.56 4.84
N ALA A 111 -21.26 7.56 5.69
CA ALA A 111 -20.00 8.29 5.72
C ALA A 111 -18.80 7.35 5.95
N LYS A 112 -18.91 6.43 6.92
CA LYS A 112 -17.89 5.42 7.23
C LYS A 112 -17.59 4.52 6.03
N ARG A 113 -18.64 4.05 5.34
CA ARG A 113 -18.53 3.20 4.14
C ARG A 113 -17.86 3.94 2.99
N ILE A 114 -18.26 5.18 2.71
CA ILE A 114 -17.71 6.00 1.63
C ILE A 114 -16.25 6.35 1.91
N ALA A 115 -15.91 6.73 3.14
CA ALA A 115 -14.53 7.06 3.51
C ALA A 115 -13.56 5.87 3.48
N ARG A 116 -14.06 4.62 3.45
CA ARG A 116 -13.26 3.38 3.45
C ARG A 116 -13.50 2.51 2.21
N GLN A 117 -14.02 3.09 1.14
CA GLN A 117 -14.16 2.37 -0.11
C GLN A 117 -12.79 1.94 -0.67
N ARG A 118 -12.77 0.88 -1.48
CA ARG A 118 -11.53 0.31 -2.03
C ARG A 118 -10.86 1.19 -3.08
N SER A 119 -11.63 2.03 -3.75
CA SER A 119 -11.19 2.87 -4.86
C SER A 119 -11.89 4.22 -4.79
N PHE A 120 -11.14 5.28 -5.12
CA PHE A 120 -11.66 6.64 -5.15
C PHE A 120 -11.35 7.27 -6.50
N THR A 121 -12.22 8.18 -6.92
CA THR A 121 -11.96 9.07 -8.06
C THR A 121 -11.23 10.29 -7.54
N PHE A 122 -9.97 10.48 -7.96
CA PHE A 122 -9.17 11.64 -7.61
C PHE A 122 -8.96 12.56 -8.81
N ASN A 123 -8.64 13.83 -8.55
CA ASN A 123 -7.92 14.64 -9.55
C ASN A 123 -6.50 14.08 -9.78
N GLU A 124 -5.82 14.56 -10.83
CA GLU A 124 -4.50 14.03 -11.23
C GLU A 124 -3.48 14.12 -10.09
N LYS A 125 -3.45 15.25 -9.37
CA LYS A 125 -2.54 15.49 -8.25
C LYS A 125 -2.90 14.80 -6.94
N ARG A 126 -4.00 14.03 -6.90
CA ARG A 126 -4.49 13.34 -5.69
C ARG A 126 -4.73 14.27 -4.49
N THR A 127 -5.14 15.51 -4.75
CA THR A 127 -5.46 16.51 -3.71
C THR A 127 -6.96 16.70 -3.50
N ALA A 128 -7.80 16.10 -4.34
CA ALA A 128 -9.25 16.16 -4.24
C ALA A 128 -9.88 14.81 -4.60
N LEU A 129 -11.03 14.53 -3.99
CA LEU A 129 -11.88 13.38 -4.27
C LEU A 129 -13.17 13.82 -4.95
N LEU A 130 -13.66 13.00 -5.87
CA LEU A 130 -15.04 13.01 -6.33
C LEU A 130 -15.75 11.83 -5.68
N LEU A 131 -16.79 12.14 -4.92
CA LEU A 131 -17.55 11.16 -4.15
C LEU A 131 -19.00 11.16 -4.63
N THR A 132 -19.59 9.97 -4.78
CA THR A 132 -21.01 9.82 -5.06
C THR A 132 -21.75 9.52 -3.77
N ILE A 133 -22.75 10.35 -3.43
CA ILE A 133 -23.57 10.22 -2.23
C ILE A 133 -25.03 10.42 -2.63
N LYS A 134 -25.84 9.36 -2.52
CA LYS A 134 -27.25 9.34 -2.95
C LYS A 134 -27.45 9.86 -4.36
N ASP A 135 -26.73 9.27 -5.30
CA ASP A 135 -26.71 9.60 -6.72
C ASP A 135 -26.09 10.95 -7.10
N ASP A 136 -25.87 11.85 -6.13
CA ASP A 136 -25.22 13.13 -6.39
C ASP A 136 -23.69 13.08 -6.21
N LEU A 137 -23.00 13.93 -6.97
CA LEU A 137 -21.57 14.15 -6.89
C LEU A 137 -21.19 15.21 -5.86
N TYR A 138 -20.11 14.94 -5.13
CA TYR A 138 -19.49 15.83 -4.16
C TYR A 138 -18.00 15.96 -4.45
N HIS A 139 -17.51 17.19 -4.49
CA HIS A 139 -16.09 17.49 -4.46
C HIS A 139 -15.62 17.55 -3.01
N TYR A 140 -14.61 16.78 -2.66
CA TYR A 140 -13.93 16.87 -1.37
C TYR A 140 -12.48 17.32 -1.55
N ASP A 141 -12.11 18.43 -0.94
CA ASP A 141 -10.75 18.95 -0.94
C ASP A 141 -9.95 18.36 0.24
N LEU A 142 -8.84 17.65 -0.04
CA LEU A 142 -8.06 16.95 0.98
C LEU A 142 -7.22 17.89 1.86
N LEU A 143 -6.90 19.09 1.38
CA LEU A 143 -6.08 20.06 2.12
C LEU A 143 -6.91 20.88 3.11
N THR A 144 -8.11 21.27 2.69
CA THR A 144 -9.03 22.11 3.48
C THR A 144 -10.10 21.31 4.21
N HIS A 145 -10.23 20.01 3.89
CA HIS A 145 -11.21 19.08 4.44
C HIS A 145 -12.67 19.53 4.24
N ARG A 146 -12.93 20.19 3.11
CA ARG A 146 -14.25 20.71 2.75
C ARG A 146 -14.89 19.85 1.69
N ALA A 147 -16.18 19.55 1.90
CA ALA A 147 -17.04 18.88 0.92
C ALA A 147 -18.04 19.89 0.34
N VAL A 148 -18.21 19.87 -0.98
CA VAL A 148 -19.21 20.68 -1.70
C VAL A 148 -19.99 19.78 -2.64
N ARG A 149 -21.32 19.83 -2.55
CA ARG A 149 -22.22 19.14 -3.48
C ARG A 149 -22.20 19.83 -4.85
N LEU A 150 -21.94 19.07 -5.91
CA LEU A 150 -21.83 19.56 -7.29
C LEU A 150 -23.15 19.39 -8.07
N THR A 151 -23.85 18.28 -7.88
CA THR A 151 -25.11 17.97 -8.59
C THR A 151 -26.30 17.93 -7.64
N ARG A 152 -27.50 18.16 -8.17
CA ARG A 152 -28.77 18.16 -7.40
C ARG A 152 -29.95 17.58 -8.16
N SER A 153 -29.72 17.11 -9.38
CA SER A 153 -30.80 16.65 -10.25
C SER A 153 -31.05 15.16 -9.99
N PRO A 154 -32.28 14.68 -10.17
CA PRO A 154 -32.56 13.25 -10.11
C PRO A 154 -31.77 12.47 -11.19
N GLY A 155 -31.43 11.22 -10.87
CA GLY A 155 -30.72 10.30 -11.76
C GLY A 155 -29.25 10.13 -11.35
N ALA A 156 -28.72 8.92 -11.51
CA ALA A 156 -27.33 8.63 -11.18
C ALA A 156 -26.37 9.39 -12.11
N GLU A 157 -25.34 9.99 -11.53
CA GLU A 157 -24.19 10.48 -12.28
C GLU A 157 -23.16 9.36 -12.47
N GLU A 158 -23.05 8.91 -13.72
CA GLU A 158 -22.19 7.80 -14.17
C GLU A 158 -20.88 8.31 -14.77
N GLU A 159 -19.87 7.44 -14.86
CA GLU A 159 -18.55 7.72 -15.47
C GLU A 159 -17.91 9.03 -14.95
N ALA A 160 -18.13 9.32 -13.67
CA ALA A 160 -17.76 10.58 -13.07
C ALA A 160 -16.23 10.74 -12.94
N SER A 161 -15.71 11.90 -13.32
CA SER A 161 -14.28 12.22 -13.26
C SER A 161 -14.02 13.67 -12.87
N LEU A 162 -12.82 13.94 -12.35
CA LEU A 162 -12.33 15.30 -12.10
C LEU A 162 -11.35 15.72 -13.19
N SER A 163 -11.37 17.00 -13.54
CA SER A 163 -10.28 17.59 -14.31
C SER A 163 -8.94 17.45 -13.57
N PRO A 164 -7.80 17.49 -14.29
CA PRO A 164 -6.48 17.42 -13.68
C PRO A 164 -6.26 18.32 -12.45
N ASP A 165 -6.75 19.56 -12.53
CA ASP A 165 -6.66 20.58 -11.48
C ASP A 165 -7.80 20.50 -10.44
N GLY A 166 -8.80 19.63 -10.65
CA GLY A 166 -9.97 19.48 -9.78
C GLY A 166 -11.01 20.59 -9.91
N SER A 167 -10.86 21.54 -10.84
CA SER A 167 -11.78 22.68 -10.96
C SER A 167 -13.10 22.34 -11.67
N LEU A 168 -13.14 21.23 -12.40
CA LEU A 168 -14.32 20.74 -13.13
C LEU A 168 -14.58 19.27 -12.80
N ALA A 169 -15.85 18.88 -12.86
CA ALA A 169 -16.27 17.49 -12.84
C ALA A 169 -17.05 17.19 -14.13
N ALA A 170 -16.75 16.05 -14.75
CA ALA A 170 -17.51 15.50 -15.86
C ALA A 170 -18.25 14.26 -15.41
N PHE A 171 -19.43 14.01 -15.96
CA PHE A 171 -20.26 12.84 -15.69
C PHE A 171 -21.21 12.63 -16.88
N VAL A 172 -21.74 11.41 -16.97
CA VAL A 172 -22.83 11.04 -17.86
C VAL A 172 -24.09 10.85 -17.04
N ARG A 173 -25.24 11.33 -17.52
CA ARG A 173 -26.54 11.08 -16.90
C ARG A 173 -27.59 10.81 -17.96
N GLU A 174 -28.30 9.70 -17.81
CA GLU A 174 -29.35 9.27 -18.76
C GLU A 174 -28.85 9.25 -20.23
N GLY A 175 -27.58 8.88 -20.42
CA GLY A 175 -26.95 8.80 -21.74
C GLY A 175 -26.47 10.12 -22.33
N ASN A 176 -26.35 11.19 -21.53
CA ASN A 176 -25.83 12.51 -21.96
C ASN A 176 -24.68 12.99 -21.07
#